data_AF-A0A2X0PAY1-F1
#
_entry.id   AF-A0A2X0PAY1-F1
#
_cell.length_a   1.000
_cell.length_b   1.000
_cell.length_c   1.000
_cell.angle_alpha   90.00
_cell.angle_beta   90.00
_cell.angle_gamma   90.00
#
_symmetry.space_group_name_H-M   'P 1'
#
loop_
_entity.id
_entity.type
_entity.pdbx_description
1 polymer ?
#
loop_
_entity_poly.entity_id
_entity_poly.type
_entity_poly.pdbx_seq_one_letter_code
_entity_poly.pdbx_strand_id
1 'polypeptide(L)'
;MTIREWKERLLSYIPQSISDTCIVAVLLNSFEEHVFQTVLKRNEDSVLPVYMGLFILAHIVQLVLAMDAIVAKNTIQVLSPSLSKVALIMFNTLFLAYSILQILEIKNLIAKGVLRILVWLIPGMILVTQITYLATFWFIYRDFGWQVFKRIGADRGIKKAYMWYQVFLVILKFDVFFFLAFSLQLVFLVLKQNDVERWLTVAALPATTAILICGYLGVRKEQKSLYWIFTVGCGLGLIYFTYKLVRIYQLRSTDYVLVFKSLTLFAALCFAALVWTITTSTICYRNFGRGLRYHLMRNKVKLADESEIDGSSITTSGNNYKLEHRMSLD
;
A
#
# COMPACT_ATOMS: atom_id res chain seq x y z
N MET A 1 8.82 14.03 24.48
CA MET A 1 8.09 14.33 23.23
C MET A 1 6.63 13.93 23.41
N THR A 2 5.71 14.89 23.32
CA THR A 2 4.27 14.68 23.56
C THR A 2 3.58 14.11 22.31
N ILE A 3 2.48 13.36 22.51
CA ILE A 3 1.63 12.79 21.44
C ILE A 3 1.20 13.85 20.40
N ARG A 4 1.18 15.14 20.79
CA ARG A 4 0.91 16.29 19.91
C ARG A 4 1.99 16.50 18.83
N GLU A 5 3.27 16.46 19.19
CA GLU A 5 4.38 16.62 18.22
C GLU A 5 4.39 15.49 17.17
N TRP A 6 3.92 14.31 17.57
CA TRP A 6 3.72 13.17 16.66
C TRP A 6 2.58 13.38 15.68
N LYS A 7 1.48 13.99 16.14
CA LYS A 7 0.33 14.30 15.29
C LYS A 7 0.72 15.34 14.24
N GLU A 8 1.45 16.38 14.64
CA GLU A 8 1.90 17.45 13.75
C GLU A 8 2.85 16.94 12.66
N ARG A 9 3.82 16.09 13.02
CA ARG A 9 4.76 15.48 12.06
C ARG A 9 4.14 14.41 11.15
N LEU A 10 3.03 13.80 11.56
CA LEU A 10 2.26 12.92 10.68
C LEU A 10 1.38 13.73 9.72
N LEU A 11 0.81 14.83 10.22
CA LEU A 11 0.03 15.75 9.41
C LEU A 11 0.89 16.42 8.33
N SER A 12 2.20 16.58 8.51
CA SER A 12 3.08 17.12 7.46
C SER A 12 3.23 16.23 6.23
N TYR A 13 2.90 14.93 6.30
CA TYR A 13 2.96 14.04 5.13
C TYR A 13 1.81 14.26 4.14
N ILE A 14 0.62 14.60 4.64
CA ILE A 14 -0.58 14.84 3.83
C ILE A 14 -0.37 15.99 2.82
N PRO A 15 0.03 17.21 3.23
CA PRO A 15 0.19 18.31 2.28
C PRO A 15 1.29 18.03 1.27
N GLN A 16 2.34 17.31 1.64
CA GLN A 16 3.41 16.91 0.72
C GLN A 16 2.90 15.92 -0.34
N SER A 17 2.19 14.87 0.05
CA SER A 17 1.60 13.94 -0.92
C SER A 17 0.53 14.59 -1.80
N ILE A 18 -0.23 15.55 -1.27
CA ILE A 18 -1.18 16.35 -2.05
C ILE A 18 -0.45 17.24 -3.05
N SER A 19 0.60 17.96 -2.64
CA SER A 19 1.38 18.79 -3.56
C SER A 19 2.00 17.96 -4.67
N ASP A 20 2.54 16.78 -4.34
CA ASP A 20 3.13 15.88 -5.33
C ASP A 20 2.08 15.41 -6.35
N THR A 21 0.90 15.03 -5.87
CA THR A 21 -0.23 14.62 -6.73
C THR A 21 -0.68 15.76 -7.65
N CYS A 22 -0.84 16.97 -7.10
CA CYS A 22 -1.27 18.14 -7.86
C CYS A 22 -0.25 18.52 -8.94
N ILE A 23 1.05 18.50 -8.61
CA ILE A 23 2.10 18.81 -9.58
C ILE A 23 2.06 17.79 -10.70
N VAL A 24 2.08 16.48 -10.40
CA VAL A 24 2.04 15.44 -11.46
C VAL A 24 0.76 15.54 -12.30
N ALA A 25 -0.39 15.88 -11.70
CA ALA A 25 -1.64 16.09 -12.43
C ALA A 25 -1.58 17.30 -13.38
N VAL A 26 -0.99 18.42 -12.93
CA VAL A 26 -0.77 19.61 -13.77
C VAL A 26 0.22 19.29 -14.90
N LEU A 27 1.28 18.52 -14.62
CA LEU A 27 2.20 18.04 -15.65
C LEU A 27 1.46 17.24 -16.70
N LEU A 28 0.65 16.26 -16.28
CA LEU A 28 -0.14 15.44 -17.19
C LEU A 28 -1.07 16.28 -18.08
N ASN A 29 -1.77 17.27 -17.50
CA ASN A 29 -2.64 18.17 -18.25
C ASN A 29 -1.86 19.07 -19.24
N SER A 30 -0.62 19.45 -18.90
CA SER A 30 0.24 20.24 -19.78
C SER A 30 0.78 19.44 -20.97
N PHE A 31 0.79 18.11 -20.90
CA PHE A 31 1.32 17.25 -21.97
C PHE A 31 0.28 16.98 -23.06
N GLU A 32 -0.97 16.76 -22.67
CA GLU A 32 -2.03 16.29 -23.55
C GLU A 32 -3.35 16.85 -23.01
N GLU A 33 -3.98 17.81 -23.70
CA GLU A 33 -5.31 18.30 -23.30
C GLU A 33 -6.36 17.18 -23.36
N HIS A 34 -6.11 16.12 -24.16
CA HIS A 34 -6.99 14.98 -24.36
C HIS A 34 -6.34 13.65 -23.93
N VAL A 35 -5.70 13.64 -22.75
CA VAL A 35 -5.04 12.46 -22.14
C VAL A 35 -5.80 11.16 -22.38
N PHE A 36 -7.09 11.14 -22.07
CA PHE A 36 -7.89 9.93 -22.12
C PHE A 36 -8.01 9.38 -23.56
N GLN A 37 -8.16 10.26 -24.55
CA GLN A 37 -8.27 9.84 -25.95
C GLN A 37 -6.95 9.27 -26.47
N THR A 38 -5.82 9.84 -26.07
CA THR A 38 -4.50 9.35 -26.48
C THR A 38 -4.15 8.02 -25.81
N VAL A 39 -4.51 7.86 -24.53
CA VAL A 39 -4.40 6.58 -23.82
C VAL A 39 -5.26 5.49 -24.48
N LEU A 40 -6.45 5.84 -24.98
CA LEU A 40 -7.33 4.91 -25.70
C LEU A 40 -6.85 4.57 -27.12
N LYS A 41 -6.15 5.49 -27.80
CA LYS A 41 -5.58 5.26 -29.14
C LYS A 41 -4.45 4.22 -29.12
N ARG A 42 -3.78 4.01 -27.97
CA ARG A 42 -2.76 2.96 -27.76
C ARG A 42 -1.65 2.98 -28.82
N ASN A 43 -1.09 4.16 -29.06
CA ASN A 43 0.09 4.37 -29.92
C ASN A 43 1.34 4.65 -29.07
N GLU A 44 2.51 4.83 -29.70
CA GLU A 44 3.76 5.16 -29.00
C GLU A 44 3.63 6.43 -28.13
N ASP A 45 2.84 7.41 -28.57
CA ASP A 45 2.56 8.65 -27.83
C ASP A 45 1.77 8.41 -26.52
N SER A 46 1.07 7.29 -26.40
CA SER A 46 0.28 6.94 -25.22
C SER A 46 1.13 6.47 -24.03
N VAL A 47 2.40 6.11 -24.26
CA VAL A 47 3.29 5.55 -23.23
C VAL A 47 3.53 6.55 -22.10
N LEU A 48 3.82 7.80 -22.44
CA LEU A 48 4.14 8.83 -21.46
C LEU A 48 2.92 9.21 -20.58
N PRO A 49 1.72 9.49 -21.14
CA PRO A 49 0.51 9.71 -20.35
C PRO A 49 0.17 8.54 -19.41
N VAL A 50 0.34 7.29 -19.85
CA VAL A 50 0.08 6.12 -19.01
C VAL A 50 1.02 6.08 -17.81
N TYR A 51 2.31 6.35 -18.01
CA TYR A 51 3.27 6.41 -16.90
C TYR A 51 2.99 7.54 -15.91
N MET A 52 2.62 8.71 -16.40
CA MET A 52 2.21 9.83 -15.55
C MET A 52 0.95 9.47 -14.74
N GLY A 53 -0.04 8.83 -15.37
CA GLY A 53 -1.24 8.33 -14.68
C GLY A 53 -0.92 7.31 -13.58
N LEU A 54 0.07 6.44 -13.79
CA LEU A 54 0.52 5.48 -12.77
C LEU A 54 1.21 6.18 -11.58
N PHE A 55 1.95 7.26 -11.81
CA PHE A 55 2.47 8.06 -10.71
C PHE A 55 1.36 8.73 -9.91
N ILE A 56 0.35 9.29 -10.55
CA ILE A 56 -0.81 9.87 -9.85
C ILE A 56 -1.47 8.82 -8.98
N LEU A 57 -1.73 7.63 -9.54
CA LEU A 57 -2.29 6.50 -8.80
C LEU A 57 -1.42 6.11 -7.59
N ALA A 58 -0.09 6.08 -7.77
CA ALA A 58 0.85 5.78 -6.69
C ALA A 58 0.80 6.81 -5.56
N HIS A 59 0.77 8.11 -5.87
CA HIS A 59 0.69 9.16 -4.85
C HIS A 59 -0.66 9.14 -4.11
N ILE A 60 -1.76 8.79 -4.79
CA ILE A 60 -3.06 8.58 -4.15
C ILE A 60 -2.98 7.41 -3.16
N VAL A 61 -2.38 6.29 -3.56
CA VAL A 61 -2.21 5.14 -2.64
C VAL A 61 -1.28 5.50 -1.47
N GLN A 62 -0.22 6.26 -1.71
CA GLN A 62 0.65 6.77 -0.67
C GLN A 62 -0.10 7.66 0.33
N LEU A 63 -0.99 8.53 -0.15
CA LEU A 63 -1.87 9.34 0.69
C LEU A 63 -2.82 8.46 1.52
N VAL A 64 -3.44 7.43 0.92
CA VAL A 64 -4.31 6.49 1.64
C VAL A 64 -3.53 5.73 2.73
N LEU A 65 -2.31 5.30 2.44
CA LEU A 65 -1.43 4.63 3.42
C LEU A 65 -0.98 5.58 4.54
N ALA A 66 -0.72 6.84 4.22
CA ALA A 66 -0.42 7.88 5.20
C ALA A 66 -1.62 8.14 6.12
N MET A 67 -2.83 8.23 5.55
CA MET A 67 -4.07 8.38 6.31
C MET A 67 -4.32 7.16 7.22
N ASP A 68 -4.11 5.94 6.73
CA ASP A 68 -4.21 4.73 7.55
C ASP A 68 -3.23 4.72 8.72
N ALA A 69 -1.98 5.16 8.49
CA ALA A 69 -0.98 5.31 9.55
C ALA A 69 -1.39 6.34 10.62
N ILE A 70 -2.19 7.35 10.23
CA ILE A 70 -2.72 8.38 11.13
C ILE A 70 -3.95 7.89 11.89
N VAL A 71 -4.85 7.13 11.25
CA VAL A 71 -6.08 6.64 11.88
C VAL A 71 -5.81 5.54 12.90
N ALA A 72 -4.70 4.81 12.77
CA ALA A 72 -4.26 3.79 13.74
C ALA A 72 -3.80 4.34 15.12
N LYS A 73 -4.28 5.54 15.51
CA LYS A 73 -3.88 6.36 16.66
C LYS A 73 -4.17 5.78 18.04
N ASN A 74 -4.95 4.72 18.17
CA ASN A 74 -5.32 4.20 19.47
C ASN A 74 -4.12 3.58 20.21
N THR A 75 -3.79 4.20 21.34
CA THR A 75 -2.50 4.18 22.05
C THR A 75 -2.08 2.85 22.69
N ILE A 76 -2.70 1.72 22.36
CA ILE A 76 -2.39 0.41 22.98
C ILE A 76 -1.62 -0.53 22.02
N GLN A 77 -1.45 -0.17 20.74
CA GLN A 77 -0.63 -0.92 19.79
C GLN A 77 0.33 0.00 19.03
N VAL A 78 1.27 0.56 19.78
CA VAL A 78 2.43 1.35 19.32
C VAL A 78 3.20 0.67 18.15
N LEU A 79 3.00 -0.62 17.92
CA LEU A 79 3.57 -1.36 16.79
C LEU A 79 2.92 -1.09 15.41
N SER A 80 1.60 -0.82 15.36
CA SER A 80 0.88 -0.52 14.10
C SER A 80 1.42 0.68 13.34
N PRO A 81 1.48 1.87 13.97
CA PRO A 81 1.85 3.08 13.25
C PRO A 81 3.32 3.07 12.84
N SER A 82 4.19 2.36 13.55
CA SER A 82 5.60 2.19 13.15
C SER A 82 5.74 1.36 11.89
N LEU A 83 5.00 0.25 11.80
CA LEU A 83 5.04 -0.65 10.66
C LEU A 83 4.47 0.00 9.39
N SER A 84 3.35 0.72 9.51
CA SER A 84 2.76 1.47 8.38
C SER A 84 3.71 2.54 7.83
N LYS A 85 4.60 3.12 8.66
CA LYS A 85 5.62 4.09 8.21
C LYS A 85 6.77 3.42 7.47
N VAL A 86 7.24 2.27 7.96
CA VAL A 86 8.22 1.45 7.22
C VAL A 86 7.66 1.09 5.85
N ALA A 87 6.36 0.76 5.79
CA ALA A 87 5.66 0.51 4.54
C ALA A 87 5.71 1.73 3.59
N LEU A 88 5.37 2.93 4.07
CA LEU A 88 5.43 4.16 3.27
C LEU A 88 6.83 4.42 2.69
N ILE A 89 7.88 4.25 3.51
CA ILE A 89 9.27 4.41 3.07
C ILE A 89 9.63 3.37 2.01
N MET A 90 9.26 2.11 2.24
CA MET A 90 9.52 1.03 1.29
C MET A 90 8.80 1.29 -0.04
N PHE A 91 7.53 1.69 0.01
CA PHE A 91 6.74 2.04 -1.16
C PHE A 91 7.38 3.18 -1.96
N ASN A 92 7.71 4.29 -1.29
CA ASN A 92 8.32 5.44 -1.95
C ASN A 92 9.71 5.12 -2.52
N THR A 93 10.47 4.22 -1.89
CA THR A 93 11.76 3.71 -2.41
C THR A 93 11.57 2.89 -3.70
N LEU A 94 10.57 2.01 -3.74
CA LEU A 94 10.24 1.25 -4.95
C LEU A 94 9.79 2.17 -6.08
N PHE A 95 9.03 3.22 -5.77
CA PHE A 95 8.62 4.23 -6.74
C PHE A 95 9.75 5.10 -7.26
N LEU A 96 10.71 5.44 -6.39
CA LEU A 96 11.93 6.12 -6.81
C LEU A 96 12.71 5.25 -7.80
N ALA A 97 12.89 3.96 -7.51
CA ALA A 97 13.55 3.03 -8.43
C ALA A 97 12.80 2.91 -9.77
N TYR A 98 11.47 2.82 -9.72
CA TYR A 98 10.63 2.80 -10.91
C TYR A 98 10.80 4.07 -11.76
N SER A 99 10.80 5.25 -11.13
CA SER A 99 10.96 6.52 -11.85
C SER A 99 12.29 6.64 -12.57
N ILE A 100 13.36 6.10 -11.99
CA ILE A 100 14.68 6.05 -12.64
C ILE A 100 14.64 5.12 -13.85
N LEU A 101 14.05 3.93 -13.73
CA LEU A 101 13.92 3.00 -14.86
C LEU A 101 13.10 3.58 -16.00
N GLN A 102 12.00 4.26 -15.69
CA GLN A 102 11.17 4.93 -16.68
C GLN A 102 11.97 5.97 -17.46
N ILE A 103 12.80 6.78 -16.80
CA ILE A 103 13.65 7.76 -17.48
C ILE A 103 14.61 7.08 -18.44
N LEU A 104 15.21 5.95 -18.04
CA LEU A 104 16.12 5.18 -18.90
C LEU A 104 15.41 4.56 -20.11
N GLU A 105 14.09 4.44 -20.07
CA GLU A 105 13.28 3.87 -21.14
C GLU A 105 12.82 4.95 -22.13
N ILE A 106 12.37 6.10 -21.61
CA ILE A 106 11.84 7.19 -22.42
C ILE A 106 12.95 8.13 -22.94
N LYS A 107 14.18 8.06 -22.40
CA LYS A 107 15.32 8.93 -22.80
C LYS A 107 15.58 8.96 -24.31
N ASN A 108 15.32 7.86 -25.02
CA ASN A 108 15.56 7.76 -26.46
C ASN A 108 14.40 8.32 -27.32
N LEU A 109 13.21 8.51 -26.72
CA LEU A 109 12.00 8.98 -27.40
C LEU A 109 11.81 10.49 -27.30
N ILE A 110 12.53 11.14 -26.38
CA ILE A 110 12.36 12.56 -26.08
C ILE A 110 13.36 13.39 -26.90
N ALA A 111 12.84 14.23 -27.78
CA ALA A 111 13.59 15.30 -28.42
C ALA A 111 14.07 16.33 -27.38
N LYS A 112 15.26 16.92 -27.59
CA LYS A 112 15.91 17.86 -26.66
C LYS A 112 14.99 19.06 -26.36
N GLY A 113 14.77 19.40 -25.09
CA GLY A 113 14.02 20.60 -24.70
C GLY A 113 13.38 20.53 -23.30
N VAL A 114 12.29 21.28 -23.12
CA VAL A 114 11.50 21.43 -21.88
C VAL A 114 11.00 20.08 -21.34
N LEU A 115 10.67 19.15 -22.23
CA LEU A 115 10.23 17.79 -21.90
C LEU A 115 11.22 17.04 -21.01
N ARG A 116 12.52 17.23 -21.28
CA ARG A 116 13.59 16.56 -20.53
C ARG A 116 13.61 17.06 -19.09
N ILE A 117 13.50 18.36 -18.89
CA ILE A 117 13.49 18.98 -17.54
C ILE A 117 12.31 18.44 -16.73
N LEU A 118 11.14 18.31 -17.37
CA LEU A 118 9.91 17.87 -16.73
C LEU A 118 9.96 16.41 -16.29
N VAL A 119 10.54 15.54 -17.10
CA VAL A 119 10.73 14.12 -16.78
C VAL A 119 11.73 13.92 -15.63
N TRP A 120 12.75 14.80 -15.50
CA TRP A 120 13.68 14.80 -14.36
C TRP A 120 13.10 15.41 -13.08
N LEU A 121 12.03 16.21 -13.18
CA LEU A 121 11.36 16.79 -12.01
C LEU A 121 10.73 15.70 -11.14
N ILE A 122 10.12 14.68 -11.74
CA ILE A 122 9.40 13.59 -11.06
C ILE A 122 10.27 12.80 -10.06
N PRO A 123 11.40 12.19 -10.44
CA PRO A 123 12.26 11.51 -9.47
C PRO A 123 12.83 12.47 -8.42
N GLY A 124 13.06 13.75 -8.80
CA GLY A 124 13.54 14.78 -7.87
C GLY A 124 12.53 15.02 -6.75
N MET A 125 11.25 15.14 -7.09
CA MET A 125 10.18 15.27 -6.10
C MET A 125 10.05 14.04 -5.20
N ILE A 126 10.03 12.84 -5.81
CA ILE A 126 9.95 11.58 -5.06
C ILE A 126 11.13 11.43 -4.10
N LEU A 127 12.33 11.88 -4.52
CA LEU A 127 13.53 11.88 -3.68
C LEU A 127 13.42 12.85 -2.51
N VAL A 128 12.90 14.05 -2.73
CA VAL A 128 12.63 15.02 -1.64
C VAL A 128 11.65 14.41 -0.63
N THR A 129 10.58 13.78 -1.13
CA THR A 129 9.59 13.08 -0.29
C THR A 129 10.21 11.90 0.46
N GLN A 130 11.14 11.16 -0.17
CA GLN A 130 11.88 10.07 0.47
C GLN A 130 12.72 10.57 1.65
N ILE A 131 13.44 11.68 1.46
CA ILE A 131 14.29 12.26 2.50
C ILE A 131 13.44 12.73 3.68
N THR A 132 12.31 13.40 3.42
CA THR A 132 11.38 13.82 4.48
C THR A 132 10.85 12.63 5.29
N TYR A 133 10.47 11.54 4.61
CA TYR A 133 9.99 10.33 5.28
C TYR A 133 11.07 9.68 6.14
N LEU A 134 12.31 9.59 5.64
CA LEU A 134 13.43 9.01 6.37
C LEU A 134 13.83 9.84 7.60
N ALA A 135 13.92 11.17 7.44
CA ALA A 135 14.24 12.08 8.53
C ALA A 135 13.21 12.00 9.67
N THR A 136 11.94 11.93 9.31
CA THR A 136 10.86 11.82 10.29
C THR A 136 10.84 10.44 10.95
N PHE A 137 11.10 9.38 10.20
CA PHE A 137 11.19 8.01 10.73
C PHE A 137 12.32 7.81 11.73
N TRP A 138 13.50 8.36 11.46
CA TRP A 138 14.65 8.27 12.37
C TRP A 138 14.32 8.84 13.75
N PHE A 139 13.73 10.03 13.76
CA PHE A 139 13.34 10.70 14.99
C PHE A 139 12.31 9.86 15.79
N ILE A 140 11.34 9.33 15.06
CA ILE A 140 10.26 8.47 15.56
C ILE A 140 10.83 7.20 16.21
N TYR A 141 11.76 6.52 15.54
CA TYR A 141 12.34 5.27 16.01
C TYR A 141 13.01 5.42 17.38
N ARG A 142 13.77 6.50 17.55
CA ARG A 142 14.47 6.82 18.80
C ARG A 142 13.52 7.03 19.98
N ASP A 143 12.43 7.75 19.76
CA ASP A 143 11.49 8.13 20.81
C ASP A 143 10.47 7.02 21.13
N PHE A 144 10.18 6.14 20.17
CA PHE A 144 9.20 5.05 20.32
C PHE A 144 9.78 3.80 20.99
N GLY A 145 11.03 3.43 20.73
CA GLY A 145 11.64 2.22 21.29
C GLY A 145 11.54 2.17 22.82
N TRP A 146 11.69 3.34 23.47
CA TRP A 146 11.60 3.48 24.92
C TRP A 146 10.17 3.35 25.47
N GLN A 147 9.16 3.86 24.75
CA GLN A 147 7.76 3.82 25.18
C GLN A 147 7.09 2.46 24.95
N VAL A 148 7.44 1.77 23.85
CA VAL A 148 7.06 0.38 23.57
C VAL A 148 7.53 -0.54 24.69
N PHE A 149 8.76 -0.34 25.18
CA PHE A 149 9.32 -1.17 26.25
C PHE A 149 8.52 -1.03 27.56
N LYS A 150 8.15 0.20 27.94
CA LYS A 150 7.42 0.47 29.20
C LYS A 150 5.95 0.03 29.19
N ARG A 151 5.25 0.16 28.06
CA ARG A 151 3.78 0.07 28.05
C ARG A 151 3.23 -1.36 27.89
N ILE A 152 4.01 -2.30 27.37
CA ILE A 152 3.44 -3.56 26.83
C ILE A 152 3.67 -4.79 27.74
N GLY A 153 4.33 -4.71 28.91
CA GLY A 153 4.46 -5.86 29.84
C GLY A 153 5.08 -7.13 29.22
N ALA A 154 5.07 -8.27 29.90
CA ALA A 154 5.96 -9.41 29.58
C ALA A 154 5.47 -10.42 28.52
N ASP A 155 4.20 -10.44 28.09
CA ASP A 155 3.74 -11.48 27.15
C ASP A 155 4.18 -11.19 25.70
N ARG A 156 5.27 -11.84 25.28
CA ARG A 156 5.88 -11.68 23.95
C ARG A 156 5.11 -12.43 22.85
N GLY A 157 4.28 -13.42 23.19
CA GLY A 157 3.61 -14.31 22.24
C GLY A 157 2.54 -13.60 21.43
N ILE A 158 1.59 -12.96 22.12
CA ILE A 158 0.49 -12.22 21.48
C ILE A 158 1.01 -11.00 20.70
N LYS A 159 2.08 -10.35 21.19
CA LYS A 159 2.73 -9.24 20.47
C LYS A 159 3.29 -9.68 19.13
N LYS A 160 4.02 -10.80 19.11
CA LYS A 160 4.61 -11.35 17.89
C LYS A 160 3.51 -11.74 16.90
N ALA A 161 2.45 -12.38 17.37
CA ALA A 161 1.29 -12.71 16.55
C ALA A 161 0.65 -11.48 15.89
N TYR A 162 0.43 -10.44 16.70
CA TYR A 162 -0.15 -9.20 16.23
C TYR A 162 0.76 -8.45 15.25
N MET A 163 2.07 -8.46 15.48
CA MET A 163 3.06 -7.93 14.53
C MET A 163 2.92 -8.58 13.16
N TRP A 164 2.93 -9.92 13.11
CA TRP A 164 2.82 -10.65 11.85
C TRP A 164 1.49 -10.40 11.14
N TYR A 165 0.40 -10.27 11.89
CA TYR A 165 -0.91 -9.88 11.34
C TYR A 165 -0.87 -8.49 10.69
N GLN A 166 -0.23 -7.52 11.34
CA GLN A 166 -0.09 -6.17 10.78
C GLN A 166 0.81 -6.16 9.55
N VAL A 167 1.90 -6.91 9.57
CA VAL A 167 2.77 -7.12 8.41
C VAL A 167 1.96 -7.66 7.25
N PHE A 168 1.19 -8.73 7.48
CA PHE A 168 0.30 -9.31 6.48
C PHE A 168 -0.68 -8.27 5.89
N LEU A 169 -1.34 -7.47 6.72
CA LEU A 169 -2.28 -6.45 6.25
C LEU A 169 -1.60 -5.37 5.38
N VAL A 170 -0.41 -4.93 5.75
CA VAL A 170 0.36 -3.94 4.98
C VAL A 170 0.73 -4.49 3.61
N ILE A 171 1.22 -5.73 3.55
CA ILE A 171 1.59 -6.37 2.29
C ILE A 171 0.37 -6.56 1.40
N LEU A 172 -0.77 -6.96 1.97
CA LEU A 172 -2.01 -7.13 1.22
C LEU A 172 -2.49 -5.82 0.57
N LYS A 173 -2.27 -4.66 1.22
CA LYS A 173 -2.53 -3.34 0.60
C LYS A 173 -1.59 -3.07 -0.58
N PHE A 174 -0.33 -3.47 -0.48
CA PHE A 174 0.62 -3.36 -1.59
C PHE A 174 0.28 -4.30 -2.74
N ASP A 175 -0.18 -5.53 -2.45
CA ASP A 175 -0.63 -6.45 -3.48
C ASP A 175 -1.75 -5.81 -4.32
N VAL A 176 -2.80 -5.27 -3.70
CA VAL A 176 -3.90 -4.61 -4.44
C VAL A 176 -3.35 -3.55 -5.41
N PHE A 177 -2.43 -2.72 -4.94
CA PHE A 177 -1.84 -1.68 -5.76
C PHE A 177 -0.94 -2.23 -6.89
N PHE A 178 -0.03 -3.16 -6.58
CA PHE A 178 0.88 -3.71 -7.58
C PHE A 178 0.14 -4.49 -8.68
N PHE A 179 -0.87 -5.28 -8.31
CA PHE A 179 -1.73 -5.96 -9.27
C PHE A 179 -2.51 -4.96 -10.14
N LEU A 180 -3.05 -3.89 -9.55
CA LEU A 180 -3.73 -2.84 -10.28
C LEU A 180 -2.79 -2.14 -11.27
N ALA A 181 -1.64 -1.68 -10.81
CA ALA A 181 -0.64 -0.99 -11.62
C ALA A 181 -0.12 -1.88 -12.77
N PHE A 182 0.22 -3.14 -12.48
CA PHE A 182 0.67 -4.10 -13.49
C PHE A 182 -0.39 -4.37 -14.56
N SER A 183 -1.65 -4.51 -14.15
CA SER A 183 -2.74 -4.76 -15.10
C SER A 183 -3.03 -3.54 -15.97
N LEU A 184 -3.02 -2.33 -15.39
CA LEU A 184 -3.15 -1.09 -16.14
C LEU A 184 -2.01 -0.94 -17.16
N GLN A 185 -0.76 -1.22 -16.75
CA GLN A 185 0.39 -1.23 -17.65
C GLN A 185 0.20 -2.22 -18.79
N LEU A 186 -0.21 -3.45 -18.52
CA LEU A 186 -0.45 -4.45 -19.56
C LEU A 186 -1.56 -4.02 -20.54
N VAL A 187 -2.68 -3.51 -20.03
CA VAL A 187 -3.83 -3.14 -20.86
C VAL A 187 -3.51 -1.93 -21.74
N PHE A 188 -2.83 -0.91 -21.19
CA PHE A 188 -2.63 0.34 -21.91
C PHE A 188 -1.31 0.42 -22.69
N LEU A 189 -0.22 -0.20 -22.21
CA LEU A 189 1.10 -0.08 -22.86
C LEU A 189 1.38 -1.15 -23.91
N VAL A 190 0.68 -2.28 -23.89
CA VAL A 190 0.93 -3.37 -24.84
C VAL A 190 0.09 -3.17 -26.11
N LEU A 191 0.71 -2.62 -27.16
CA LEU A 191 0.01 -2.24 -28.40
C LEU A 191 -0.59 -3.45 -29.14
N LYS A 192 0.17 -4.55 -29.31
CA LYS A 192 -0.25 -5.75 -30.06
C LYS A 192 -0.62 -6.92 -29.13
N GLN A 193 -1.63 -6.74 -28.29
CA GLN A 193 -2.17 -7.83 -27.50
C GLN A 193 -3.41 -8.42 -28.19
N ASN A 194 -3.50 -9.76 -28.26
CA ASN A 194 -4.73 -10.45 -28.67
C ASN A 194 -5.90 -10.00 -27.78
N ASP A 195 -7.06 -9.74 -28.39
CA ASP A 195 -8.25 -9.23 -27.68
C ASP A 195 -8.65 -10.11 -26.49
N VAL A 196 -8.55 -11.43 -26.66
CA VAL A 196 -8.86 -12.42 -25.60
C VAL A 196 -7.99 -12.24 -24.37
N GLU A 197 -6.68 -12.04 -24.55
CA GLU A 197 -5.77 -11.89 -23.41
C GLU A 197 -5.95 -10.57 -22.68
N ARG A 198 -6.37 -9.53 -23.40
CA ARG A 198 -6.66 -8.22 -22.80
C ARG A 198 -7.91 -8.31 -21.92
N TRP A 199 -8.99 -8.88 -22.44
CA TRP A 199 -10.21 -9.12 -21.66
C TRP A 199 -9.95 -10.03 -20.47
N LEU A 200 -9.08 -11.03 -20.62
CA LEU A 200 -8.65 -11.88 -19.51
C LEU A 200 -7.93 -11.09 -18.41
N THR A 201 -7.02 -10.18 -18.76
CA THR A 201 -6.35 -9.30 -17.77
C THR A 201 -7.35 -8.38 -17.07
N VAL A 202 -8.32 -7.83 -17.80
CA VAL A 202 -9.37 -6.96 -17.23
C VAL A 202 -10.27 -7.75 -16.27
N ALA A 203 -10.62 -8.99 -16.62
CA ALA A 203 -11.39 -9.88 -15.74
C ALA A 203 -10.58 -10.39 -14.54
N ALA A 204 -9.25 -10.50 -14.67
CA ALA A 204 -8.37 -10.93 -13.60
C ALA A 204 -8.32 -9.89 -12.45
N LEU A 205 -8.41 -8.59 -12.74
CA LEU A 205 -8.40 -7.52 -11.75
C LEU A 205 -9.46 -7.66 -10.62
N PRO A 206 -10.76 -7.78 -10.92
CA PRO A 206 -11.77 -7.98 -9.89
C PRO A 206 -11.61 -9.36 -9.22
N ALA A 207 -11.22 -10.39 -9.96
CA ALA A 207 -10.99 -11.72 -9.43
C ALA A 207 -9.86 -11.74 -8.37
N THR A 208 -8.72 -11.11 -8.66
CA THR A 208 -7.60 -11.01 -7.70
C THR A 208 -8.00 -10.18 -6.49
N THR A 209 -8.73 -9.08 -6.69
CA THR A 209 -9.23 -8.26 -5.58
C THR A 209 -10.15 -9.07 -4.66
N ALA A 210 -11.05 -9.88 -5.22
CA ALA A 210 -11.93 -10.76 -4.44
C ALA A 210 -11.13 -11.80 -3.63
N ILE A 211 -10.09 -12.40 -4.22
CA ILE A 211 -9.20 -13.34 -3.53
C ILE A 211 -8.48 -12.66 -2.37
N LEU A 212 -7.95 -11.44 -2.57
CA LEU A 212 -7.28 -10.69 -1.50
C LEU A 212 -8.26 -10.33 -0.35
N ILE A 213 -9.51 -9.97 -0.67
CA ILE A 213 -10.56 -9.77 0.35
C ILE A 213 -10.83 -11.06 1.12
N CYS A 214 -10.89 -12.21 0.44
CA CYS A 214 -11.02 -13.51 1.10
C CYS A 214 -9.85 -13.78 2.05
N GLY A 215 -8.62 -13.41 1.69
CA GLY A 215 -7.45 -13.49 2.56
C GLY A 215 -7.58 -12.62 3.80
N TYR A 216 -7.97 -11.36 3.62
CA TYR A 216 -8.25 -10.44 4.73
C TYR A 216 -9.30 -11.00 5.70
N LEU A 217 -10.44 -11.46 5.18
CA LEU A 217 -11.53 -12.02 5.97
C LEU A 217 -11.14 -13.34 6.63
N GLY A 218 -10.39 -14.20 5.93
CA GLY A 218 -9.93 -15.50 6.42
C GLY A 218 -9.02 -15.38 7.63
N VAL A 219 -8.03 -14.48 7.56
CA VAL A 219 -7.14 -14.20 8.69
C VAL A 219 -7.87 -13.49 9.82
N ARG A 220 -8.76 -12.54 9.52
CA ARG A 220 -9.51 -11.79 10.55
C ARG A 220 -10.52 -12.64 11.31
N LYS A 221 -11.22 -13.55 10.62
CA LYS A 221 -12.21 -14.46 11.23
C LYS A 221 -11.59 -15.76 11.75
N GLU A 222 -10.29 -15.96 11.56
CA GLU A 222 -9.57 -17.22 11.81
C GLU A 222 -10.25 -18.44 11.13
N GLN A 223 -10.80 -18.22 9.93
CA GLN A 223 -11.52 -19.25 9.17
C GLN A 223 -10.56 -20.04 8.27
N LYS A 224 -10.35 -21.32 8.57
CA LYS A 224 -9.44 -22.21 7.83
C LYS A 224 -9.80 -22.35 6.34
N SER A 225 -11.10 -22.40 6.01
CA SER A 225 -11.55 -22.55 4.61
C SER A 225 -11.14 -21.35 3.75
N LEU A 226 -11.36 -20.12 4.23
CA LEU A 226 -10.99 -18.90 3.50
C LEU A 226 -9.47 -18.77 3.35
N TYR A 227 -8.70 -19.20 4.35
CA TYR A 227 -7.23 -19.23 4.27
C TYR A 227 -6.72 -20.15 3.15
N TRP A 228 -7.29 -21.36 3.01
CA TRP A 228 -6.92 -22.28 1.94
C TRP A 228 -7.28 -21.74 0.56
N ILE A 229 -8.49 -21.20 0.40
CA ILE A 229 -8.92 -20.54 -0.86
C ILE A 229 -7.95 -19.41 -1.23
N PHE A 230 -7.60 -18.57 -0.26
CA PHE A 230 -6.64 -17.47 -0.46
C PHE A 230 -5.25 -17.99 -0.85
N THR A 231 -4.73 -19.00 -0.17
CA THR A 231 -3.38 -19.52 -0.41
C THR A 231 -3.29 -20.20 -1.78
N VAL A 232 -4.31 -20.97 -2.18
CA VAL A 232 -4.41 -21.53 -3.53
C VAL A 232 -4.50 -20.42 -4.57
N GLY A 233 -5.30 -19.37 -4.33
CA GLY A 233 -5.40 -18.20 -5.20
C GLY A 233 -4.05 -17.47 -5.37
N CYS A 234 -3.28 -17.28 -4.29
CA CYS A 234 -1.93 -16.72 -4.37
C CYS A 234 -0.97 -17.64 -5.15
N GLY A 235 -1.10 -18.97 -5.01
CA GLY A 235 -0.33 -19.93 -5.80
C GLY A 235 -0.62 -19.84 -7.30
N LEU A 236 -1.89 -19.73 -7.68
CA LEU A 236 -2.28 -19.47 -9.07
C LEU A 236 -1.74 -18.11 -9.56
N GLY A 237 -1.74 -17.09 -8.70
CA GLY A 237 -1.13 -15.80 -8.97
C GLY A 237 0.37 -15.90 -9.28
N LEU A 238 1.13 -16.70 -8.50
CA LEU A 238 2.55 -16.93 -8.76
C LEU A 238 2.78 -17.55 -10.14
N ILE A 239 2.00 -18.59 -10.48
CA ILE A 239 2.08 -19.24 -11.80
C ILE A 239 1.81 -18.22 -12.92
N TYR A 240 0.79 -17.38 -12.76
CA TYR A 240 0.46 -16.34 -13.73
C TYR A 240 1.59 -15.31 -13.90
N PHE A 241 2.18 -14.81 -12.81
CA PHE A 241 3.30 -13.87 -12.90
C PHE A 241 4.55 -14.50 -13.49
N THR A 242 4.85 -15.77 -13.18
CA THR A 242 5.95 -16.48 -13.82
C THR A 242 5.72 -16.60 -15.33
N TYR A 243 4.51 -16.99 -15.76
CA TYR A 243 4.15 -17.04 -17.18
C TYR A 243 4.30 -15.67 -17.85
N LYS A 244 3.78 -14.60 -17.24
CA LYS A 244 3.89 -13.24 -17.78
C LYS A 244 5.34 -12.75 -17.85
N LEU A 245 6.15 -13.00 -16.83
CA LEU A 245 7.58 -12.66 -16.83
C LEU A 245 8.32 -13.34 -17.99
N VAL A 246 8.09 -14.65 -18.18
CA VAL A 246 8.70 -15.40 -19.29
C VAL A 246 8.26 -14.83 -20.63
N ARG A 247 6.96 -14.54 -20.79
CA ARG A 247 6.42 -13.98 -22.03
C ARG A 247 6.98 -12.59 -22.35
N ILE A 248 7.08 -11.73 -21.34
CA ILE A 248 7.69 -10.39 -21.48
C ILE A 248 9.16 -10.52 -21.91
N TYR A 249 9.89 -11.52 -21.39
CA TYR A 249 11.28 -11.79 -21.79
C TYR A 249 11.41 -12.34 -23.22
N GLN A 250 10.52 -13.25 -23.62
CA GLN A 250 10.51 -13.83 -24.96
C GLN A 250 10.17 -12.82 -26.05
N LEU A 251 9.18 -11.95 -25.81
CA LEU A 251 8.74 -10.92 -26.76
C LEU A 251 9.45 -9.57 -26.54
N ARG A 252 10.62 -9.57 -25.88
CA ARG A 252 11.40 -8.36 -25.60
C ARG A 252 11.67 -7.52 -26.86
N SER A 253 11.95 -8.18 -27.99
CA SER A 253 12.41 -7.54 -29.23
C SER A 253 11.29 -7.12 -30.18
N THR A 254 10.02 -7.35 -29.83
CA THR A 254 8.86 -7.04 -30.68
C THR A 254 7.93 -6.06 -29.97
N ASP A 255 6.90 -6.56 -29.29
CA ASP A 255 5.79 -5.73 -28.80
C ASP A 255 6.10 -5.00 -27.49
N TYR A 256 7.20 -5.37 -26.82
CA TYR A 256 7.59 -4.85 -25.52
C TYR A 256 8.85 -3.98 -25.56
N VAL A 257 9.49 -3.75 -26.70
CA VAL A 257 10.81 -3.05 -26.79
C VAL A 257 10.79 -1.71 -26.03
N LEU A 258 9.68 -0.98 -26.15
CA LEU A 258 9.52 0.35 -25.59
C LEU A 258 9.22 0.38 -24.10
N VAL A 259 8.72 -0.72 -23.53
CA VAL A 259 8.14 -0.79 -22.17
C VAL A 259 8.61 -1.99 -21.35
N PHE A 260 9.61 -2.73 -21.85
CA PHE A 260 10.05 -3.99 -21.27
C PHE A 260 10.60 -3.82 -19.85
N LYS A 261 11.35 -2.74 -19.57
CA LYS A 261 12.02 -2.59 -18.27
C LYS A 261 11.01 -2.27 -17.18
N SER A 262 10.06 -1.38 -17.46
CA SER A 262 8.97 -1.00 -16.54
C SER A 262 8.06 -2.20 -16.22
N LEU A 263 7.61 -2.94 -17.25
CA LEU A 263 6.74 -4.10 -17.07
C LEU A 263 7.43 -5.23 -16.32
N THR A 264 8.71 -5.48 -16.62
CA THR A 264 9.48 -6.53 -15.94
C THR A 264 9.68 -6.19 -14.46
N LEU A 265 9.95 -4.93 -14.12
CA LEU A 265 10.06 -4.51 -12.73
C LEU A 265 8.74 -4.71 -11.99
N PHE A 266 7.60 -4.26 -12.52
CA PHE A 266 6.31 -4.44 -11.86
C PHE A 266 5.93 -5.92 -11.72
N ALA A 267 6.17 -6.74 -12.74
CA ALA A 267 5.93 -8.18 -12.65
C ALA A 267 6.82 -8.85 -11.58
N ALA A 268 8.09 -8.45 -11.49
CA ALA A 268 9.01 -8.95 -10.47
C ALA A 268 8.60 -8.51 -9.05
N LEU A 269 8.13 -7.26 -8.89
CA LEU A 269 7.61 -6.76 -7.63
C LEU A 269 6.34 -7.50 -7.20
N CYS A 270 5.40 -7.75 -8.13
CA CYS A 270 4.21 -8.54 -7.83
C CYS A 270 4.56 -9.97 -7.42
N PHE A 271 5.50 -10.60 -8.12
CA PHE A 271 5.98 -11.94 -7.77
C PHE A 271 6.60 -11.97 -6.36
N ALA A 272 7.49 -11.02 -6.06
CA ALA A 272 8.11 -10.91 -4.74
C ALA A 272 7.09 -10.63 -3.63
N ALA A 273 6.14 -9.72 -3.88
CA ALA A 273 5.08 -9.38 -2.95
C ALA A 273 4.18 -10.60 -2.66
N LEU A 274 3.78 -11.36 -3.67
CA LEU A 274 3.01 -12.60 -3.49
C LEU A 274 3.74 -13.66 -2.67
N VAL A 275 5.03 -13.90 -2.92
CA VAL A 275 5.84 -14.84 -2.12
C VAL A 275 5.87 -14.39 -0.65
N TRP A 276 6.04 -13.09 -0.43
CA TRP A 276 6.04 -12.51 0.91
C TRP A 276 4.65 -12.58 1.59
N THR A 277 3.58 -12.41 0.82
CA THR A 277 2.18 -12.59 1.27
C THR A 277 1.90 -14.01 1.69
N ILE A 278 2.30 -15.01 0.91
CA ILE A 278 2.13 -16.44 1.27
C ILE A 278 2.91 -16.75 2.56
N THR A 279 4.16 -16.26 2.66
CA THR A 279 5.02 -16.48 3.82
C THR A 279 4.38 -15.89 5.09
N THR A 280 3.98 -14.63 5.04
CA THR A 280 3.39 -13.92 6.19
C THR A 280 2.00 -14.44 6.54
N SER A 281 1.19 -14.82 5.56
CA SER A 281 -0.11 -15.48 5.76
C SER A 281 0.05 -16.84 6.44
N THR A 282 1.03 -17.64 6.05
CA THR A 282 1.31 -18.95 6.67
C THR A 282 1.77 -18.81 8.14
N ILE A 283 2.57 -17.78 8.44
CA ILE A 283 2.96 -17.47 9.83
C ILE A 283 1.72 -17.07 10.65
N CYS A 284 0.82 -16.27 10.07
CA CYS A 284 -0.44 -15.91 10.73
C CYS A 284 -1.31 -17.15 10.99
N TYR A 285 -1.45 -18.04 10.00
CA TYR A 285 -2.22 -19.28 10.11
C TYR A 285 -1.70 -20.21 11.22
N ARG A 286 -0.38 -20.38 11.30
CA ARG A 286 0.26 -21.17 12.38
C ARG A 286 0.01 -20.60 13.77
N ASN A 287 -0.39 -19.34 13.87
CA ASN A 287 -0.68 -18.67 15.12
C ASN A 287 -2.20 -18.52 15.39
N PHE A 288 -3.07 -19.17 14.60
CA PHE A 288 -4.51 -19.20 14.87
C PHE A 288 -4.82 -19.87 16.22
N GLY A 289 -5.89 -19.44 16.88
CA GLY A 289 -6.34 -20.01 18.15
C GLY A 289 -5.59 -19.53 19.42
N ARG A 290 -4.54 -18.70 19.29
CA ARG A 290 -3.81 -18.13 20.45
C ARG A 290 -4.42 -16.82 21.01
N GLY A 291 -5.71 -16.56 20.75
CA GLY A 291 -6.43 -15.39 21.30
C GLY A 291 -6.27 -14.08 20.52
N LEU A 292 -5.73 -14.10 19.29
CA LEU A 292 -5.59 -12.90 18.44
C LEU A 292 -6.94 -12.22 18.17
N ARG A 293 -7.99 -13.02 17.91
CA ARG A 293 -9.38 -12.55 17.78
C ARG A 293 -9.90 -11.76 19.00
N TYR A 294 -9.56 -12.17 20.22
CA TYR A 294 -10.04 -11.52 21.44
C TYR A 294 -9.48 -10.09 21.59
N HIS A 295 -8.19 -9.91 21.30
CA HIS A 295 -7.56 -8.59 21.33
C HIS A 295 -7.97 -7.69 20.15
N LEU A 296 -8.21 -8.26 18.97
CA LEU A 296 -8.66 -7.50 17.79
C LEU A 296 -10.11 -7.00 17.95
N MET A 297 -10.99 -7.82 18.55
CA MET A 297 -12.38 -7.43 18.85
C MET A 297 -12.46 -6.43 20.01
N ARG A 298 -11.66 -6.60 21.08
CA ARG A 298 -11.60 -5.66 22.20
C ARG A 298 -11.13 -4.26 21.81
N ASN A 299 -10.20 -4.14 20.85
CA ASN A 299 -9.77 -2.83 20.34
C ASN A 299 -10.87 -2.13 19.55
N LYS A 300 -11.71 -2.87 18.82
CA LYS A 300 -12.83 -2.29 18.07
C LYS A 300 -13.93 -1.75 18.97
N VAL A 301 -14.21 -2.45 20.07
CA VAL A 301 -15.16 -1.99 21.11
C VAL A 301 -14.63 -0.74 21.81
N LYS A 302 -13.34 -0.70 22.18
CA LYS A 302 -12.72 0.51 22.75
C LYS A 302 -12.69 1.70 21.79
N LEU A 303 -12.44 1.45 20.50
CA LEU A 303 -12.50 2.48 19.44
C LEU A 303 -13.92 3.03 19.28
N ALA A 304 -14.94 2.16 19.39
CA ALA A 304 -16.35 2.56 19.32
C ALA A 304 -16.75 3.40 20.55
N ASP A 305 -16.38 2.96 21.76
CA ASP A 305 -16.58 3.72 23.01
C ASP A 305 -15.88 5.09 22.96
N GLU A 306 -14.61 5.17 22.56
CA GLU A 306 -13.90 6.45 22.45
C GLU A 306 -14.50 7.35 21.37
N SER A 307 -15.02 6.80 20.27
CA SER A 307 -15.70 7.59 19.23
C SER A 307 -17.10 8.07 19.65
N GLU A 308 -17.82 7.34 20.50
CA GLU A 308 -19.08 7.78 21.09
C GLU A 308 -18.84 8.87 22.15
N ILE A 309 -17.77 8.76 22.94
CA ILE A 309 -17.40 9.76 23.96
C ILE A 309 -16.91 11.07 23.32
N ASP A 310 -16.13 11.01 22.23
CA ASP A 310 -15.66 12.22 21.52
C ASP A 310 -16.80 12.87 20.72
N GLY A 311 -17.77 12.08 20.23
CA GLY A 311 -18.99 12.54 19.56
C GLY A 311 -20.06 13.13 20.49
N SER A 312 -20.08 12.74 21.77
CA SER A 312 -21.04 13.24 22.77
C SER A 312 -20.53 14.44 23.59
N SER A 313 -19.33 14.95 23.30
CA SER A 313 -18.69 16.03 24.06
C SER A 313 -19.16 17.46 23.71
N ILE A 314 -20.35 17.58 23.09
CA ILE A 314 -21.15 18.81 23.06
C ILE A 314 -22.56 18.50 23.58
N THR A 315 -22.68 18.16 24.86
CA THR A 315 -23.80 18.55 25.73
C THR A 315 -23.51 18.09 27.16
N THR A 316 -23.27 19.04 28.05
CA THR A 316 -23.30 18.86 29.50
C THR A 316 -24.70 18.44 29.94
N SER A 317 -24.85 17.31 30.63
CA SER A 317 -25.67 17.21 31.85
C SER A 317 -25.43 15.88 32.55
N GLY A 318 -25.23 15.95 33.87
CA GLY A 318 -24.78 14.83 34.68
C GLY A 318 -25.80 13.70 34.82
N ASN A 319 -25.29 12.49 35.02
CA ASN A 319 -25.99 11.49 35.80
C ASN A 319 -24.99 10.58 36.52
N ASN A 320 -25.13 10.52 37.85
CA ASN A 320 -24.35 9.69 38.74
C ASN A 320 -24.66 8.21 38.51
N TYR A 321 -23.65 7.41 38.16
CA TYR A 321 -23.73 5.96 38.29
C TYR A 321 -23.03 5.54 39.59
N LYS A 322 -23.85 5.24 40.58
CA LYS A 322 -23.50 4.70 41.89
C LYS A 322 -22.87 3.31 41.70
N LEU A 323 -21.57 3.18 41.95
CA LEU A 323 -20.87 1.89 42.02
C LEU A 323 -21.26 1.21 43.34
N GLU A 324 -22.17 0.24 43.28
CA GLU A 324 -22.49 -0.60 44.42
C GLU A 324 -21.42 -1.68 44.58
N HIS A 325 -20.56 -1.47 45.56
CA HIS A 325 -19.58 -2.42 46.05
C HIS A 325 -20.31 -3.51 46.85
N ARG A 326 -20.33 -4.76 46.36
CA ARG A 326 -20.58 -5.93 47.20
C ARG A 326 -19.43 -6.93 47.08
N MET A 327 -18.53 -6.78 48.04
CA MET A 327 -17.79 -7.88 48.66
C MET A 327 -18.80 -8.60 49.57
N SER A 328 -18.88 -9.93 49.47
CA SER A 328 -19.21 -10.77 50.63
C SER A 328 -18.49 -12.10 50.46
N LEU A 329 -17.54 -12.31 51.38
CA LEU A 329 -17.14 -13.63 51.85
C LEU A 329 -18.38 -14.34 52.42
N ASP A 330 -18.56 -15.58 52.03
CA ASP A 330 -18.66 -16.73 52.94
C ASP A 330 -18.07 -17.96 52.22
#